data_AF-A0A967XVH1-F1
#
_entry.id   AF-A0A967XVH1-F1
#
_cell.length_a   1.000
_cell.length_b   1.000
_cell.length_c   1.000
_cell.angle_alpha   90.00
_cell.angle_beta   90.00
_cell.angle_gamma   90.00
#
_symmetry.space_group_name_H-M   'P 1'
#
loop_
_entity.id
_entity.type
_entity.pdbx_description
1 polymer ?
#
loop_
_entity_poly.entity_id
_entity_poly.type
_entity_poly.pdbx_seq_one_letter_code
_entity_poly.pdbx_strand_id
1 'polypeptide(L)'
;IRGTKIGTLKRSGELSRILSSDGLTVINRKGELLDTGVIIDTSKVKDLVTGGGRTTAAIAASYFGSVVKVSEDGPIDLYRNGHSFYRFG
;
A
#
# COMPACT_ATOMS: atom_id res chain seq x y z
N ILE A 1 -15.74 0.04 -10.29
CA ILE A 1 -14.97 0.13 -9.01
C ILE A 1 -13.95 1.27 -9.05
N ARG A 2 -13.14 1.40 -10.12
CA ARG A 2 -12.27 2.57 -10.29
C ARG A 2 -13.06 3.88 -10.20
N GLY A 3 -12.52 4.87 -9.50
CA GLY A 3 -13.19 6.15 -9.22
C GLY A 3 -14.18 6.11 -8.05
N THR A 4 -14.51 4.93 -7.51
CA THR A 4 -15.42 4.81 -6.37
C THR A 4 -14.71 5.16 -5.07
N LYS A 5 -15.40 5.88 -4.18
CA LYS A 5 -14.91 6.19 -2.82
C LYS A 5 -14.70 4.91 -2.02
N ILE A 6 -13.56 4.78 -1.34
CA ILE A 6 -13.27 3.64 -0.47
C ILE A 6 -14.30 3.48 0.66
N GLY A 7 -14.93 4.58 1.10
CA GLY A 7 -16.01 4.52 2.09
C GLY A 7 -17.27 3.82 1.59
N THR A 8 -17.57 3.94 0.29
CA THR A 8 -18.68 3.19 -0.33
C THR A 8 -18.32 1.72 -0.46
N LEU A 9 -17.10 1.41 -0.92
CA LEU A 9 -16.59 0.04 -1.04
C LEU A 9 -16.52 -0.67 0.33
N LYS A 10 -16.22 0.09 1.40
CA LYS A 10 -16.25 -0.43 2.77
C LYS A 10 -17.67 -0.87 3.16
N ARG A 11 -18.68 -0.05 2.86
CA ARG A 11 -20.09 -0.35 3.20
C ARG A 11 -20.65 -1.52 2.39
N SER A 12 -20.24 -1.68 1.13
CA SER A 12 -20.63 -2.83 0.31
C SER A 12 -19.89 -4.12 0.68
N GLY A 13 -18.83 -4.04 1.49
CA GLY A 13 -17.95 -5.17 1.83
C GLY A 13 -16.91 -5.50 0.75
N GLU A 14 -16.95 -4.81 -0.41
CA GLU A 14 -16.01 -5.02 -1.51
C GLU A 14 -14.59 -4.58 -1.18
N LEU A 15 -14.43 -3.57 -0.33
CA LEU A 15 -13.10 -3.05 0.02
C LEU A 15 -12.21 -4.14 0.61
N SER A 16 -12.73 -4.99 1.49
CA SER A 16 -11.94 -6.08 2.07
C SER A 16 -11.47 -7.05 1.00
N ARG A 17 -12.33 -7.39 0.02
CA ARG A 17 -11.95 -8.28 -1.09
C ARG A 17 -10.84 -7.67 -1.95
N ILE A 18 -10.89 -6.37 -2.18
CA ILE A 18 -9.86 -5.63 -2.94
C ILE A 18 -8.53 -5.63 -2.17
N LEU A 19 -8.57 -5.31 -0.87
CA LEU A 19 -7.37 -5.24 -0.03
C LEU A 19 -6.77 -6.61 0.30
N SER A 20 -7.54 -7.70 0.17
CA SER A 20 -7.04 -9.07 0.27
C SER A 20 -6.38 -9.59 -1.02
N SER A 21 -6.45 -8.83 -2.12
CA SER A 21 -5.72 -9.17 -3.34
C SER A 21 -4.23 -8.88 -3.16
N ASP A 22 -3.39 -9.71 -3.77
CA ASP A 22 -1.96 -9.43 -3.88
C ASP A 22 -1.71 -8.15 -4.69
N GLY A 23 -0.59 -7.49 -4.40
CA GLY A 23 -0.16 -6.25 -5.06
C GLY A 23 -0.56 -4.97 -4.32
N LEU A 24 -0.30 -3.82 -4.95
CA LEU A 24 -0.64 -2.51 -4.38
C LEU A 24 -2.07 -2.11 -4.74
N THR A 25 -2.78 -1.59 -3.75
CA THR A 25 -4.03 -0.83 -3.95
C THR A 25 -3.71 0.66 -3.94
N VAL A 26 -4.07 1.36 -5.02
CA VAL A 26 -3.77 2.78 -5.19
C VAL A 26 -5.03 3.60 -4.96
N ILE A 27 -4.95 4.58 -4.05
CA ILE A 27 -6.06 5.47 -3.68
C ILE A 27 -5.60 6.91 -3.85
N ASN A 28 -6.43 7.76 -4.45
CA ASN A 28 -6.11 9.18 -4.59
C ASN A 28 -6.42 9.98 -3.32
N ARG A 29 -6.02 11.26 -3.28
CA ARG A 29 -6.28 12.16 -2.14
C ARG A 29 -7.76 12.44 -1.88
N LYS A 30 -8.63 12.16 -2.85
CA LYS A 30 -10.10 12.26 -2.68
C LYS A 30 -10.69 11.00 -2.04
N GLY A 31 -9.87 9.99 -1.73
CA GLY A 31 -10.33 8.71 -1.17
C GLY A 31 -10.99 7.81 -2.21
N GLU A 32 -10.64 7.94 -3.49
CA GLU A 32 -11.17 7.12 -4.58
C GLU A 32 -10.15 6.06 -5.00
N LEU A 33 -10.64 4.85 -5.26
CA LEU A 33 -9.82 3.76 -5.78
C LEU A 33 -9.35 4.09 -7.20
N LEU A 34 -8.05 4.13 -7.42
CA LEU A 34 -7.45 4.31 -8.74
C LEU A 34 -7.11 3.00 -9.41
N ASP A 35 -6.58 2.03 -8.64
CA ASP A 35 -6.16 0.75 -9.17
C ASP A 35 -5.95 -0.30 -8.06
N THR A 36 -5.85 -1.57 -8.42
CA THR A 36 -5.60 -2.71 -7.52
C THR A 36 -4.69 -3.73 -8.21
N GLY A 37 -3.98 -4.54 -7.43
CA GLY A 37 -3.05 -5.55 -7.98
C GLY A 37 -1.82 -4.95 -8.66
N VAL A 38 -1.51 -3.68 -8.37
CA VAL A 38 -0.41 -2.98 -9.05
C VAL A 38 0.92 -3.59 -8.60
N ILE A 39 1.73 -3.98 -9.58
CA ILE A 39 3.10 -4.44 -9.39
C ILE A 39 4.04 -3.26 -9.57
N ILE A 40 5.04 -3.16 -8.70
CA ILE A 40 6.01 -2.07 -8.71
C ILE A 40 7.43 -2.60 -8.92
N ASP A 41 8.22 -1.85 -9.69
CA ASP A 41 9.64 -2.09 -9.83
C ASP A 41 10.37 -1.76 -8.52
N THR A 42 10.96 -2.79 -7.91
CA THR A 42 11.70 -2.71 -6.66
C THR A 42 13.21 -2.59 -6.87
N SER A 43 13.68 -2.67 -8.12
CA SER A 43 15.12 -2.71 -8.42
C SER A 43 15.88 -1.48 -7.92
N LYS A 44 15.21 -0.33 -7.85
CA LYS A 44 15.79 0.97 -7.46
C LYS A 44 15.97 1.16 -5.95
N VAL A 45 15.43 0.26 -5.13
CA VAL A 45 15.49 0.38 -3.67
C VAL A 45 16.24 -0.78 -3.01
N LYS A 46 16.90 -1.64 -3.80
CA LYS A 46 17.58 -2.85 -3.34
C LYS A 46 18.55 -2.61 -2.17
N ASP A 47 19.26 -1.50 -2.18
CA ASP A 47 20.26 -1.16 -1.16
C ASP A 47 19.65 -0.60 0.14
N LEU A 48 18.35 -0.26 0.12
CA LEU A 48 17.59 0.26 1.27
C LEU A 48 16.75 -0.83 1.96
N VAL A 49 16.80 -2.07 1.46
CA VAL A 49 15.92 -3.15 1.91
C VAL A 49 16.45 -3.80 3.19
N THR A 50 15.67 -3.68 4.27
CA THR A 50 15.90 -4.37 5.54
C THR A 50 14.84 -5.44 5.85
N GLY A 51 13.99 -5.82 4.89
CA GLY A 51 12.87 -6.75 5.11
C GLY A 51 12.40 -7.49 3.85
N GLY A 52 11.25 -8.18 3.94
CA GLY A 52 10.71 -9.03 2.86
C GLY A 52 10.08 -8.28 1.67
N GLY A 53 9.44 -9.02 0.76
CA GLY A 53 8.89 -8.49 -0.50
C GLY A 53 7.88 -7.35 -0.33
N ARG A 54 6.94 -7.46 0.63
CA ARG A 54 5.98 -6.37 0.95
C ARG A 54 6.66 -5.11 1.45
N THR A 55 7.69 -5.25 2.30
CA THR A 55 8.48 -4.13 2.80
C THR A 55 9.23 -3.45 1.67
N THR A 56 9.85 -4.24 0.79
CA THR A 56 10.56 -3.74 -0.39
C THR A 56 9.61 -2.98 -1.32
N ALA A 57 8.43 -3.54 -1.62
CA ALA A 57 7.42 -2.89 -2.44
C ALA A 57 6.90 -1.59 -1.80
N ALA A 58 6.71 -1.58 -0.48
CA ALA A 58 6.26 -0.38 0.24
C ALA A 58 7.30 0.75 0.19
N ILE A 59 8.59 0.42 0.38
CA ILE A 59 9.70 1.37 0.24
C ILE A 59 9.75 1.93 -1.18
N ALA A 60 9.71 1.08 -2.21
CA ALA A 60 9.69 1.51 -3.61
C ALA A 60 8.49 2.42 -3.92
N ALA A 61 7.29 2.03 -3.48
CA ALA A 61 6.07 2.80 -3.71
C ALA A 61 6.08 4.13 -2.96
N SER A 62 6.82 4.22 -1.85
CA SER A 62 6.85 5.43 -1.02
C SER A 62 7.52 6.63 -1.68
N TYR A 63 8.23 6.44 -2.80
CA TYR A 63 8.75 7.52 -3.63
C TYR A 63 7.69 8.18 -4.53
N PHE A 64 6.52 7.54 -4.70
CA PHE A 64 5.38 8.09 -5.46
C PHE A 64 4.30 8.69 -4.56
N GLY A 65 4.30 8.35 -3.27
CA GLY A 65 3.29 8.80 -2.32
C GLY A 65 3.46 8.20 -0.94
N SER A 66 2.57 8.51 -0.01
CA SER A 66 2.58 7.84 1.30
C SER A 66 2.01 6.43 1.17
N VAL A 67 2.67 5.46 1.81
CA VAL A 67 2.28 4.05 1.73
C VAL A 67 1.93 3.53 3.12
N VAL A 68 0.82 2.80 3.21
CA VAL A 68 0.43 2.05 4.39
C VAL A 68 0.72 0.58 4.11
N LYS A 69 1.68 -0.02 4.81
CA LYS A 69 1.97 -1.46 4.71
C LYS A 69 1.39 -2.17 5.92
N VAL A 70 0.42 -3.05 5.69
CA VAL A 70 -0.14 -3.92 6.72
C VAL A 70 0.55 -5.28 6.65
N SER A 71 1.15 -5.71 7.76
CA SER A 71 1.66 -7.07 7.91
C SER A 71 0.52 -8.00 8.32
N GLU A 72 0.52 -9.24 7.87
CA GLU A 72 -0.59 -10.18 8.12
C GLU A 72 -0.76 -10.46 9.63
N ASP A 73 0.36 -10.77 10.29
CA ASP A 73 0.39 -11.07 11.72
C ASP A 73 1.16 -10.01 12.54
N GLY A 74 1.28 -8.79 12.02
CA GLY A 74 2.28 -7.86 12.53
C GLY A 74 1.92 -6.39 12.42
N PRO A 75 2.94 -5.51 12.49
CA PRO A 75 2.71 -4.08 12.57
C PRO A 75 2.16 -3.51 11.26
N ILE A 76 1.50 -2.36 11.40
CA ILE A 76 1.21 -1.45 10.30
C ILE A 76 2.33 -0.42 10.25
N ASP A 77 3.02 -0.33 9.12
CA ASP A 77 4.11 0.62 8.90
C ASP A 77 3.69 1.69 7.88
N LEU A 78 4.05 2.95 8.15
CA LEU A 78 3.88 4.06 7.22
C LEU A 78 5.21 4.46 6.60
N TYR A 79 5.26 4.51 5.27
CA TYR A 79 6.44 4.89 4.51
C TYR A 79 6.23 6.17 3.71
N ARG A 80 7.30 6.97 3.62
CA ARG A 80 7.41 8.14 2.73
C ARG A 80 8.87 8.33 2.34
N ASN A 81 9.13 8.58 1.06
CA ASN A 81 10.46 8.87 0.52
C ASN A 81 11.53 7.83 0.92
N GLY A 82 11.18 6.55 0.91
CA GLY A 82 12.08 5.44 1.23
C GLY A 82 12.19 5.11 2.73
N HIS A 83 11.61 5.91 3.62
CA HIS A 83 11.75 5.74 5.06
C HIS A 83 10.43 5.40 5.75
N SER A 84 10.49 4.51 6.74
CA SER A 84 9.39 4.35 7.69
C SER A 84 9.40 5.53 8.65
N PHE A 85 8.27 6.22 8.78
CA PHE A 85 8.14 7.38 9.68
C PHE A 85 7.17 7.12 10.83
N TYR A 86 6.40 6.04 10.78
CA TYR A 86 5.50 5.66 11.85
C TYR A 86 5.20 4.15 11.81
N ARG A 87 5.03 3.57 13.00
CA ARG A 87 4.64 2.16 13.19
C ARG A 87 3.49 2.10 14.19
N PHE A 88 2.43 1.39 13.83
CA PHE A 88 1.34 1.01 14.73
C PHE A 88 1.50 -0.48 15.10
N GLY A 89 1.24 -0.80 16.37
CA GLY A 89 1.41 -2.15 16.93
C GLY A 89 2.51 -2.19 17.96
#